data_AF-A0A1I1CWK8-F1
#
_entry.id   AF-A0A1I1CWK8-F1
#
_cell.length_a   1.000
_cell.length_b   1.000
_cell.length_c   1.000
_cell.angle_alpha   90.00
_cell.angle_beta   90.00
_cell.angle_gamma   90.00
#
_symmetry.space_group_name_H-M   'P 1'
#
loop_
_entity.id
_entity.type
_entity.pdbx_description
1 polymer ?
#
loop_
_entity_poly.entity_id
_entity_poly.type
_entity_poly.pdbx_seq_one_letter_code
_entity_poly.pdbx_strand_id
1 'polypeptide(L)'
;VTLPPPTTTPSPPQPLQTPRLPTSLTAVAVLGHEEYDGSGQPIAYDTQEPFVTLDRALATGDLTVWFLGITLDALTLCGDILTVAVFEPDLYDTLFAHAVTSNSEGAVPTRALPFEGHTLRELREHGQLSPGAAAALHLTWKHRAEILATKPQGK
;
A
#
# COMPACT_ATOMS: atom_id res chain seq x y z
N VAL A 1 31.08 -55.99 1.81
CA VAL A 1 30.13 -54.88 2.07
C VAL A 1 30.40 -53.82 1.03
N THR A 2 29.51 -53.66 0.05
CA THR A 2 29.69 -52.77 -1.10
C THR A 2 28.96 -51.45 -0.82
N LEU A 3 29.66 -50.32 -0.86
CA LEU A 3 29.05 -48.99 -0.72
C LEU A 3 28.42 -48.55 -2.05
N PRO A 4 27.22 -47.94 -2.05
CA PRO A 4 26.61 -47.40 -3.27
C PRO A 4 27.26 -46.06 -3.66
N PRO A 5 27.18 -45.65 -4.95
CA PRO A 5 27.77 -44.40 -5.42
C PRO A 5 26.93 -43.18 -5.02
N PRO A 6 27.51 -41.96 -4.95
CA PRO A 6 26.78 -40.75 -4.63
C PRO A 6 25.93 -40.30 -5.82
N THR A 7 24.61 -40.24 -5.64
CA THR A 7 23.71 -39.58 -6.58
C THR A 7 23.63 -38.10 -6.20
N THR A 8 24.21 -37.22 -7.01
CA THR A 8 23.98 -35.78 -6.86
C THR A 8 23.63 -35.20 -8.21
N THR A 9 22.33 -35.18 -8.50
CA THR A 9 21.77 -34.37 -9.59
C THR A 9 21.60 -32.95 -9.06
N PRO A 10 22.19 -31.91 -9.67
CA PRO A 10 21.96 -30.54 -9.22
C PRO A 10 20.51 -30.14 -9.52
N SER A 11 19.81 -29.62 -8.51
CA SER A 11 18.49 -29.02 -8.68
C SER A 11 18.57 -27.81 -9.63
N PRO A 12 17.57 -27.60 -10.50
CA PRO A 12 17.54 -26.43 -11.37
C PRO A 12 17.43 -25.13 -10.54
N PRO A 13 18.00 -24.01 -11.04
CA PRO A 13 17.89 -22.73 -10.36
C PRO A 13 16.41 -22.31 -10.30
N GLN A 14 15.95 -22.01 -9.09
CA GLN A 14 14.62 -21.45 -8.84
C GLN A 14 14.49 -20.11 -9.59
N PRO A 15 13.39 -19.85 -10.32
CA PRO A 15 13.19 -18.56 -10.96
C PRO A 15 13.13 -17.46 -9.89
N LEU A 16 13.83 -16.35 -10.15
CA LEU A 16 13.81 -15.17 -9.29
C LEU A 16 12.35 -14.70 -9.17
N GLN A 17 11.74 -14.89 -8.01
CA GLN A 17 10.39 -14.40 -7.75
C GLN A 17 10.44 -12.87 -7.78
N THR A 18 9.96 -12.27 -8.85
CA THR A 18 9.69 -10.83 -8.88
C THR A 18 8.67 -10.55 -7.77
N PRO A 19 8.94 -9.63 -6.82
CA PRO A 19 8.01 -9.37 -5.73
C PRO A 19 6.67 -8.91 -6.34
N ARG A 20 5.64 -9.73 -6.15
CA ARG A 20 4.26 -9.36 -6.46
C ARG A 20 3.85 -8.35 -5.40
N LEU A 21 3.41 -7.17 -5.84
CA LEU A 21 2.74 -6.23 -4.95
C LEU A 21 1.46 -6.92 -4.43
N PRO A 22 1.18 -6.85 -3.11
CA PRO A 22 0.02 -7.53 -2.54
C PRO A 22 -1.29 -6.94 -3.05
N THR A 23 -2.29 -7.81 -3.14
CA THR A 23 -3.62 -7.52 -3.70
C THR A 23 -4.43 -6.56 -2.81
N SER A 24 -4.10 -6.51 -1.52
CA SER A 24 -4.58 -5.55 -0.53
C SER A 24 -3.37 -5.16 0.30
N LEU A 25 -3.06 -3.87 0.35
CA LEU A 25 -2.01 -3.31 1.19
C LEU A 25 -2.68 -2.17 1.93
N THR A 26 -2.96 -2.36 3.22
CA THR A 26 -3.56 -1.30 4.03
C THR A 26 -2.48 -0.33 4.48
N ALA A 27 -2.81 0.96 4.63
CA ALA A 27 -1.84 1.96 5.08
C ALA A 27 -1.22 1.61 6.46
N VAL A 28 -1.94 0.87 7.30
CA VAL A 28 -1.46 0.39 8.61
C VAL A 28 -0.50 -0.80 8.49
N ALA A 29 -0.68 -1.67 7.50
CA ALA A 29 0.23 -2.79 7.24
C ALA A 29 1.62 -2.30 6.80
N VAL A 30 1.71 -1.16 6.10
CA VAL A 30 2.97 -0.47 5.76
C VAL A 30 3.71 0.01 7.02
N LEU A 31 2.97 0.33 8.08
CA LEU A 31 3.51 0.82 9.35
C LEU A 31 3.93 -0.31 10.31
N GLY A 32 3.93 -1.56 9.83
CA GLY A 32 4.44 -2.71 10.58
C GLY A 32 3.45 -3.34 11.55
N HIS A 33 2.18 -2.95 11.51
CA HIS A 33 1.12 -3.66 12.23
C HIS A 33 0.74 -4.93 11.47
N GLU A 34 0.58 -6.05 12.18
CA GLU A 34 -0.06 -7.24 11.61
C GLU A 34 -1.50 -6.91 11.20
N GLU A 35 -1.99 -7.57 10.14
CA GLU A 35 -3.38 -7.44 9.74
C GLU A 35 -4.30 -7.81 10.92
N TYR A 36 -5.20 -6.90 11.25
CA TYR A 36 -6.16 -7.14 12.31
C TYR A 36 -7.27 -8.06 11.80
N ASP A 37 -7.08 -9.37 12.00
CA ASP A 37 -7.99 -10.44 11.56
C ASP A 37 -9.25 -10.63 12.45
N GLY A 38 -9.39 -9.79 13.48
CA GLY A 38 -10.49 -9.85 14.44
C GLY A 38 -10.37 -10.95 15.51
N SER A 39 -9.26 -11.70 15.54
CA SER A 39 -8.97 -12.71 16.57
C SER A 39 -8.24 -12.15 17.80
N GLY A 40 -7.71 -10.93 17.69
CA GLY A 40 -6.90 -10.26 18.69
C GLY A 40 -7.65 -9.33 19.66
N GLN A 41 -6.88 -8.51 20.39
CA GLN A 41 -7.42 -7.46 21.26
C GLN A 41 -8.09 -6.36 20.42
N PRO A 42 -9.17 -5.73 20.93
CA PRO A 42 -9.77 -4.58 20.28
C PRO A 42 -8.75 -3.47 20.01
N ILE A 43 -8.81 -2.88 18.82
CA ILE A 43 -7.93 -1.77 18.44
C ILE A 43 -8.42 -0.50 19.16
N ALA A 44 -7.53 0.13 19.91
CA ALA A 44 -7.81 1.39 20.59
C ALA A 44 -7.48 2.58 19.68
N TYR A 45 -8.39 2.87 18.75
CA TYR A 45 -8.21 3.93 17.74
C TYR A 45 -7.97 5.33 18.33
N ASP A 46 -8.45 5.58 19.54
CA ASP A 46 -8.38 6.88 20.22
C ASP A 46 -7.09 7.12 20.99
N THR A 47 -6.28 6.08 21.20
CA THR A 47 -5.13 6.12 22.11
C THR A 47 -3.88 5.45 21.56
N GLN A 48 -4.00 4.66 20.51
CA GLN A 48 -2.90 3.92 19.90
C GLN A 48 -2.35 4.63 18.65
N GLU A 49 -1.02 4.69 18.52
CA GLU A 49 -0.39 5.03 17.25
C GLU A 49 -0.59 3.90 16.22
N PRO A 50 -0.67 4.22 14.91
CA PRO A 50 -0.57 5.56 14.29
C PRO A 50 -1.90 6.33 14.26
N PHE A 51 -2.99 5.77 14.79
CA PHE A 51 -4.36 6.29 14.61
C PHE A 51 -4.55 7.68 15.22
N VAL A 52 -4.02 7.91 16.43
CA VAL A 52 -4.10 9.22 17.09
C VAL A 52 -3.43 10.32 16.27
N THR A 53 -2.27 10.02 15.68
CA THR A 53 -1.56 10.99 14.83
C THR A 53 -2.31 11.25 13.53
N LEU A 54 -2.89 10.21 12.90
CA LEU A 54 -3.69 10.37 11.69
C LEU A 54 -4.98 11.18 11.95
N ASP A 55 -5.67 10.94 13.06
CA ASP A 55 -6.86 11.71 13.44
C ASP A 55 -6.53 13.18 13.70
N ARG A 56 -5.41 13.44 14.39
CA ARG A 56 -4.94 14.82 14.59
C ARG A 56 -4.62 15.49 13.26
N ALA A 57 -3.91 14.80 12.36
CA ALA A 57 -3.53 15.32 11.06
C ALA A 57 -4.75 15.60 10.16
N LEU A 58 -5.78 14.76 10.22
CA LEU A 58 -7.06 15.02 9.55
C LEU A 58 -7.72 16.29 10.10
N ALA A 59 -7.69 16.50 11.41
CA ALA A 59 -8.29 17.67 12.05
C ALA A 59 -7.52 18.98 11.78
N THR A 60 -6.18 18.91 11.68
CA THR A 60 -5.32 20.07 11.39
C THR A 60 -5.20 20.36 9.90
N GLY A 61 -5.53 19.37 9.05
CA GLY A 61 -5.41 19.47 7.60
C GLY A 61 -4.05 19.02 7.05
N ASP A 62 -3.16 18.52 7.90
CA ASP A 62 -1.86 17.95 7.47
C ASP A 62 -2.04 16.60 6.74
N LEU A 63 -3.23 16.00 6.84
CA LEU A 63 -3.69 14.86 6.06
C LEU A 63 -5.04 15.17 5.43
N THR A 64 -5.16 15.03 4.11
CA THR A 64 -6.43 15.11 3.38
C THR A 64 -6.76 13.79 2.71
N VAL A 65 -7.99 13.30 2.86
CA VAL A 65 -8.45 12.06 2.23
C VAL A 65 -9.58 12.36 1.26
N TRP A 66 -9.45 11.85 0.03
CA TRP A 66 -10.45 11.98 -1.03
C TRP A 66 -11.12 10.65 -1.29
N PHE A 67 -12.44 10.65 -1.40
CA PHE A 67 -13.21 9.54 -1.95
C PHE A 67 -13.26 9.67 -3.47
N LEU A 68 -12.72 8.67 -4.17
CA LEU A 68 -12.63 8.65 -5.63
C LEU A 68 -13.80 7.89 -6.27
N GLY A 69 -14.42 6.96 -5.55
CA GLY A 69 -15.54 6.16 -6.03
C GLY A 69 -15.58 4.76 -5.43
N ILE A 70 -16.42 3.91 -6.02
CA ILE A 70 -16.55 2.49 -5.68
C ILE A 70 -16.31 1.68 -6.95
N THR A 71 -15.52 0.61 -6.86
CA THR A 71 -15.40 -0.40 -7.92
C THR A 71 -16.01 -1.71 -7.48
N LEU A 72 -16.42 -2.54 -8.43
CA LEU A 72 -16.90 -3.89 -8.19
C LEU A 72 -16.11 -4.83 -9.10
N ASP A 73 -15.41 -5.79 -8.50
CA ASP A 73 -14.74 -6.83 -9.26
C ASP A 73 -15.77 -7.89 -9.67
N ALA A 74 -15.91 -8.15 -10.97
CA ALA A 74 -16.92 -9.05 -11.50
C ALA A 74 -16.64 -10.53 -11.20
N LEU A 75 -15.38 -10.91 -10.91
CA LEU A 75 -14.99 -12.28 -10.64
C LEU A 75 -15.17 -12.63 -9.16
N THR A 76 -14.89 -11.68 -8.26
CA THR A 76 -15.01 -11.88 -6.81
C THR A 76 -16.33 -11.36 -6.23
N LEU A 77 -17.04 -10.52 -6.99
CA LEU A 77 -18.20 -9.74 -6.54
C LEU A 77 -17.90 -8.88 -5.30
N CYS A 78 -16.62 -8.56 -5.07
CA CYS A 78 -16.18 -7.69 -3.99
C CYS A 78 -16.18 -6.24 -4.46
N GLY A 79 -16.73 -5.36 -3.61
CA GLY A 79 -16.71 -3.91 -3.82
C GLY A 79 -15.53 -3.26 -3.11
N ASP A 80 -14.79 -2.41 -3.80
CA ASP A 80 -13.71 -1.62 -3.22
C ASP A 80 -14.12 -0.15 -3.13
N ILE A 81 -13.87 0.47 -1.97
CA ILE A 81 -13.98 1.92 -1.79
C ILE A 81 -12.61 2.52 -2.15
N LEU A 82 -12.58 3.33 -3.20
CA LEU A 82 -11.35 3.93 -3.68
C LEU A 82 -11.10 5.25 -2.97
N THR A 83 -9.99 5.36 -2.26
CA THR A 83 -9.56 6.59 -1.59
C THR A 83 -8.13 6.95 -1.95
N VAL A 84 -7.79 8.24 -1.82
CA VAL A 84 -6.41 8.71 -1.83
C VAL A 84 -6.17 9.61 -0.65
N ALA A 85 -5.09 9.35 0.07
CA ALA A 85 -4.60 10.17 1.17
C ALA A 85 -3.43 11.03 0.67
N VAL A 86 -3.48 12.33 0.96
CA VAL A 86 -2.41 13.30 0.68
C VAL A 86 -1.88 13.79 2.01
N PHE A 87 -0.59 13.58 2.24
CA PHE A 87 0.10 13.95 3.46
C PHE A 87 0.97 15.18 3.20
N GLU A 88 1.02 16.11 4.14
CA GLU A 88 2.06 17.13 4.16
C GLU A 88 3.44 16.46 4.35
N PRO A 89 4.52 17.00 3.74
CA PRO A 89 5.82 16.31 3.69
C PRO A 89 6.38 15.92 5.06
N ASP A 90 6.36 16.84 6.03
CA ASP A 90 6.92 16.60 7.37
C ASP A 90 6.16 15.52 8.14
N LEU A 91 4.83 15.44 7.94
CA LEU A 91 3.99 14.40 8.53
C LEU A 91 4.30 13.03 7.91
N TYR A 92 4.45 12.98 6.58
CA TYR A 92 4.80 11.74 5.88
C TYR A 92 6.15 11.20 6.38
N ASP A 93 7.17 12.06 6.41
CA ASP A 93 8.50 11.67 6.88
C ASP A 93 8.47 11.17 8.33
N THR A 94 7.69 11.80 9.20
CA THR A 94 7.54 11.38 10.59
C THR A 94 6.84 10.03 10.73
N LEU A 95 5.70 9.84 10.05
CA LEU A 95 4.90 8.62 10.14
C LEU A 95 5.63 7.41 9.54
N PHE A 96 6.31 7.61 8.42
CA PHE A 96 6.93 6.53 7.65
C PHE A 96 8.45 6.40 7.87
N ALA A 97 9.05 7.18 8.78
CA ALA A 97 10.48 7.10 9.13
C ALA A 97 10.94 5.67 9.50
N HIS A 98 10.04 4.88 10.07
CA HIS A 98 10.29 3.52 10.52
C HIS A 98 9.45 2.48 9.78
N ALA A 99 8.95 2.82 8.59
CA ALA A 99 8.16 1.91 7.78
C ALA A 99 8.95 0.62 7.48
N VAL A 100 8.27 -0.52 7.59
CA VAL A 100 8.89 -1.83 7.34
C VAL A 100 9.08 -2.02 5.84
N THR A 101 10.21 -2.62 5.45
CA THR A 101 10.50 -2.91 4.03
C THR A 101 9.74 -4.15 3.53
N SER A 102 9.17 -4.94 4.43
CA SER A 102 8.37 -6.12 4.15
C SER A 102 7.59 -6.55 5.39
N ASN A 103 6.41 -7.13 5.19
CA ASN A 103 5.61 -7.79 6.22
C ASN A 103 5.15 -9.17 5.72
N SER A 104 4.28 -9.85 6.47
CA SER A 104 3.68 -11.14 6.09
C SER A 104 2.80 -11.06 4.83
N GLU A 105 2.33 -9.87 4.44
CA GLU A 105 1.52 -9.65 3.23
C GLU A 105 2.37 -9.44 1.97
N GLY A 106 3.60 -8.94 2.11
CA GLY A 106 4.51 -8.76 0.99
C GLY A 106 5.61 -7.73 1.22
N ALA A 107 6.24 -7.30 0.13
CA ALA A 107 7.26 -6.26 0.16
C ALA A 107 6.61 -4.88 0.01
N VAL A 108 7.00 -3.96 0.89
CA VAL A 108 6.73 -2.53 0.70
C VAL A 108 7.85 -1.99 -0.19
N PRO A 109 7.54 -1.22 -1.25
CA PRO A 109 8.59 -0.59 -2.04
C PRO A 109 9.53 0.19 -1.12
N THR A 110 10.82 -0.16 -1.12
CA THR A 110 11.84 0.45 -0.25
C THR A 110 12.00 1.95 -0.51
N ARG A 111 11.42 2.46 -1.60
CA ARG A 111 11.40 3.87 -1.98
C ARG A 111 10.00 4.25 -2.42
N ALA A 112 9.55 5.43 -2.00
CA ALA A 112 8.36 6.08 -2.56
C ALA A 112 8.48 6.15 -4.09
N LEU A 113 7.45 5.68 -4.78
CA LEU A 113 7.38 5.77 -6.23
C LEU A 113 7.02 7.20 -6.63
N PRO A 114 7.77 7.84 -7.56
CA PRO A 114 7.39 9.15 -8.06
C PRO A 114 5.96 9.13 -8.60
N PHE A 115 5.14 10.10 -8.21
CA PHE A 115 3.79 10.24 -8.73
C PHE A 115 3.82 10.92 -10.11
N GLU A 116 4.33 10.20 -11.10
CA GLU A 116 4.55 10.67 -12.47
C GLU A 116 3.88 9.76 -13.50
N GLY A 117 3.46 10.33 -14.63
CA GLY A 117 2.72 9.59 -15.64
C GLY A 117 3.49 8.38 -16.21
N HIS A 118 4.83 8.45 -16.25
CA HIS A 118 5.66 7.33 -16.69
C HIS A 118 5.59 6.16 -15.68
N THR A 119 5.70 6.45 -14.38
CA THR A 119 5.64 5.46 -13.30
C THR A 119 4.28 4.77 -13.25
N LEU A 120 3.18 5.54 -13.36
CA LEU A 120 1.83 4.95 -13.39
C LEU A 120 1.62 4.03 -14.60
N ARG A 121 2.19 4.39 -15.76
CA ARG A 121 2.09 3.57 -16.96
C ARG A 121 2.85 2.25 -16.79
N GLU A 122 4.07 2.29 -16.26
CA GLU A 122 4.88 1.08 -16.01
C GLU A 122 4.18 0.12 -15.03
N LEU A 123 3.63 0.65 -13.93
CA LEU A 123 2.88 -0.16 -12.96
C LEU A 123 1.68 -0.88 -13.60
N ARG A 124 1.00 -0.21 -14.52
CA ARG A 124 -0.13 -0.79 -15.26
C ARG A 124 0.32 -1.82 -16.29
N GLU A 125 1.37 -1.53 -17.06
CA GLU A 125 1.88 -2.39 -18.14
C GLU A 125 2.51 -3.68 -17.60
N HIS A 126 3.13 -3.66 -16.42
CA HIS A 126 3.71 -4.85 -15.80
C HIS A 126 2.70 -5.75 -15.07
N GLY A 127 1.41 -5.42 -15.10
CA GLY A 127 0.36 -6.24 -14.47
C GLY A 127 0.52 -6.39 -12.95
N GLN A 128 1.18 -5.42 -12.31
CA GLN A 128 1.48 -5.44 -10.88
C GLN A 128 0.34 -4.89 -10.02
N LEU A 129 -0.73 -4.38 -10.64
CA LEU A 129 -1.85 -3.75 -9.95
C LEU A 129 -3.11 -4.61 -10.04
N SER A 130 -3.84 -4.70 -8.93
CA SER A 130 -5.22 -5.18 -8.95
C SER A 130 -6.13 -4.22 -9.75
N PRO A 131 -7.31 -4.66 -10.23
CA PRO A 131 -8.25 -3.78 -10.93
C PRO A 131 -8.64 -2.54 -10.12
N GLY A 132 -8.92 -2.71 -8.82
CA GLY A 132 -9.23 -1.60 -7.91
C GLY A 132 -8.06 -0.63 -7.75
N ALA A 133 -6.84 -1.14 -7.55
CA ALA A 133 -5.64 -0.30 -7.45
C ALA A 133 -5.37 0.48 -8.75
N ALA A 134 -5.54 -0.16 -9.91
CA ALA A 134 -5.39 0.50 -11.21
C ALA A 134 -6.44 1.60 -11.42
N ALA A 135 -7.70 1.36 -11.00
CA ALA A 135 -8.75 2.37 -11.05
C ALA A 135 -8.47 3.55 -10.12
N ALA A 136 -8.04 3.30 -8.88
CA ALA A 136 -7.68 4.35 -7.93
C ALA A 136 -6.54 5.23 -8.45
N LEU A 137 -5.47 4.64 -8.97
CA LEU A 137 -4.36 5.38 -9.57
C LEU A 137 -4.78 6.18 -10.80
N HIS A 138 -5.64 5.61 -11.65
CA HIS A 138 -6.17 6.31 -12.82
C HIS A 138 -7.00 7.54 -12.42
N LEU A 139 -7.93 7.38 -11.47
CA LEU A 139 -8.78 8.48 -10.99
C LEU A 139 -7.96 9.56 -10.28
N THR A 140 -7.01 9.16 -9.43
CA THR A 140 -6.08 10.09 -8.77
C THR A 140 -5.29 10.89 -9.79
N TRP A 141 -4.72 10.23 -10.81
CA TRP A 141 -3.99 10.92 -11.86
C TRP A 141 -4.88 11.87 -12.65
N LYS A 142 -6.09 11.44 -13.02
CA LYS A 142 -7.06 12.25 -13.76
C LYS A 142 -7.43 13.52 -12.99
N HIS A 143 -7.65 13.44 -11.68
CA HIS A 143 -8.09 14.54 -10.82
C HIS A 143 -6.96 15.21 -10.02
N ARG A 144 -5.69 14.90 -10.32
CA ARG A 144 -4.51 15.35 -9.55
C ARG A 144 -4.44 16.86 -9.34
N ALA A 145 -4.89 17.67 -10.30
CA ALA A 145 -4.84 19.12 -10.16
C ALA A 145 -5.75 19.61 -9.02
N GLU A 146 -6.94 19.04 -8.88
CA GLU A 146 -7.89 19.38 -7.81
C GLU A 146 -7.42 18.81 -6.46
N ILE A 147 -6.96 17.55 -6.48
CA ILE A 147 -6.44 16.84 -5.31
C ILE A 147 -5.25 17.59 -4.69
N LEU A 148 -4.32 18.09 -5.52
CA LEU A 148 -3.09 18.77 -5.06
C LEU A 148 -3.28 20.28 -4.85
N ALA A 149 -4.28 20.92 -5.46
CA ALA A 149 -4.57 22.33 -5.24
C ALA A 149 -5.20 22.61 -3.87
N THR A 150 -5.77 21.57 -3.24
CA THR A 150 -6.42 21.69 -1.95
C THR A 150 -5.38 21.66 -0.84
N LYS A 151 -4.88 22.84 -0.46
CA LYS A 151 -4.40 23.02 0.92
C LYS A 151 -5.61 23.36 1.79
N PRO A 152 -5.83 22.68 2.93
CA PRO A 152 -6.83 23.13 3.87
C PRO A 152 -6.46 24.54 4.33
N GLN A 153 -7.43 25.44 4.22
CA GLN A 153 -7.29 26.77 4.81
C GLN A 153 -7.34 26.59 6.32
N GLY A 154 -6.18 26.68 6.96
CA GLY A 154 -6.08 26.73 8.42
C GLY A 154 -6.99 27.84 8.95
N LYS A 155 -7.87 27.47 9.87
CA LYS A 155 -8.68 28.41 10.65
C LYS A 155 -8.04 28.60 12.02
#